data_AF-A0AAW9EBG0-F1
#
_entry.id   AF-A0AAW9EBG0-F1
#
_cell.length_a   1.000
_cell.length_b   1.000
_cell.length_c   1.000
_cell.angle_alpha   90.00
_cell.angle_beta   90.00
_cell.angle_gamma   90.00
#
_symmetry.space_group_name_H-M   'P 1'
#
loop_
_entity.id
_entity.type
_entity.pdbx_description
1 polymer ?
#
loop_
_entity_poly.entity_id
_entity_poly.type
_entity_poly.pdbx_seq_one_letter_code
_entity_poly.pdbx_strand_id
1 'polypeptide(L)'
;CKTDPSATPAHRGISIVLVGHGPGLTVSRDLSKLGYKGVETCELAFDGYRTPATQVLGGEPGRGFAQMMKGLETGRIQVAGR
;
A
#
# COMPACT_ATOMS: atom_id res chain seq x y z
N CYS A 1 1.10 5.13 -2.98
CA CYS A 1 0.61 6.49 -3.28
C CYS A 1 1.33 7.04 -4.51
N LYS A 2 0.63 7.72 -5.42
CA LYS A 2 1.26 8.41 -6.56
C LYS A 2 1.67 9.81 -6.09
N THR A 3 2.97 10.06 -5.99
CA THR A 3 3.55 11.31 -5.51
C THR A 3 4.05 12.21 -6.63
N ASP A 4 4.34 11.66 -7.81
CA ASP A 4 4.58 12.42 -9.04
C ASP A 4 3.73 11.81 -10.17
N PRO A 5 2.62 12.46 -10.58
CA PRO A 5 1.77 11.97 -11.65
C PRO A 5 2.36 12.07 -13.05
N SER A 6 3.39 12.89 -13.24
CA SER A 6 4.05 13.15 -14.52
C SER A 6 5.33 12.32 -14.74
N ALA A 7 5.74 11.56 -13.72
CA ALA A 7 6.95 10.77 -13.75
C ALA A 7 7.04 9.85 -14.97
N THR A 8 8.22 9.86 -15.63
CA THR A 8 8.55 8.94 -16.71
C THR A 8 9.86 8.22 -16.39
N PRO A 9 9.87 6.87 -16.28
CA PRO A 9 8.73 5.96 -16.34
C PRO A 9 7.77 6.08 -15.14
N ALA A 10 6.49 5.77 -15.35
CA ALA A 10 5.40 6.01 -14.38
C ALA A 10 5.64 5.42 -12.97
N HIS A 11 6.35 4.30 -12.87
CA HIS A 11 6.64 3.66 -11.58
C HIS A 11 7.57 4.49 -10.68
N ARG A 12 8.35 5.44 -11.25
CA ARG A 12 9.15 6.40 -10.47
C ARG A 12 8.30 7.45 -9.76
N GLY A 13 7.03 7.58 -10.13
CA GLY A 13 6.07 8.46 -9.47
C GLY A 13 5.39 7.84 -8.25
N ILE A 14 5.77 6.62 -7.85
CA ILE A 14 5.11 5.86 -6.79
C ILE A 14 5.94 5.84 -5.52
N SER A 15 5.30 6.14 -4.39
CA SER A 15 5.87 6.08 -3.04
C SER A 15 5.06 5.18 -2.12
N ILE A 16 5.73 4.56 -1.15
CA ILE A 16 5.09 3.92 0.00
C ILE A 16 4.98 4.96 1.11
N VAL A 17 3.79 5.08 1.68
CA VAL A 17 3.50 5.99 2.80
C VAL A 17 3.03 5.14 3.96
N LEU A 18 3.65 5.35 5.12
CA LEU A 18 3.29 4.71 6.37
C LEU A 18 2.03 5.41 6.90
N VAL A 19 0.94 4.65 7.01
CA VAL A 19 -0.37 5.17 7.40
C VAL A 19 -0.84 4.47 8.67
N GLY A 20 -1.22 5.28 9.66
CA GLY A 20 -1.92 4.82 10.85
C GLY A 20 -3.42 5.03 10.72
N HIS A 21 -4.19 4.41 11.62
CA HIS A 21 -5.62 4.67 11.72
C HIS A 21 -5.88 6.14 12.09
N GLY A 22 -6.86 6.78 11.47
CA GLY A 22 -7.16 8.19 11.75
C GLY A 22 -8.17 8.83 10.80
N PRO A 23 -8.46 10.13 10.99
CA PRO A 23 -9.37 10.89 10.14
C PRO A 23 -9.02 10.78 8.66
N GLY A 24 -10.03 10.52 7.83
CA GLY A 24 -9.87 10.35 6.39
C GLY A 24 -9.44 8.95 5.94
N LEU A 25 -9.29 7.99 6.85
CA LEU A 25 -9.26 6.56 6.54
C LEU A 25 -10.58 5.92 6.98
N THR A 26 -11.26 5.27 6.04
CA THR A 26 -12.43 4.46 6.31
C THR A 26 -12.14 3.01 5.95
N VAL A 27 -12.30 2.12 6.94
CA VAL A 27 -12.32 0.67 6.72
C VAL A 27 -13.77 0.28 6.47
N SER A 28 -14.08 -0.12 5.24
CA SER A 28 -15.42 -0.54 4.83
C SER A 28 -15.64 -2.02 5.17
N ARG A 29 -16.68 -2.62 4.61
CA ARG A 29 -17.06 -4.01 4.87
C ARG A 29 -16.00 -5.02 4.43
N ASP A 30 -16.05 -6.18 5.08
CA ASP A 30 -15.32 -7.35 4.61
C ASP A 30 -15.86 -7.82 3.27
N LEU A 31 -14.93 -8.15 2.38
CA LEU A 31 -15.17 -8.72 1.08
C LEU A 31 -15.37 -10.23 1.23
N SER A 32 -16.46 -10.71 0.64
CA SER A 32 -16.77 -12.14 0.60
C SER A 32 -15.74 -12.88 -0.24
N LYS A 33 -15.17 -13.95 0.34
CA LYS A 33 -14.17 -14.81 -0.31
C LYS A 33 -14.74 -16.21 -0.51
N LEU A 34 -14.35 -16.87 -1.60
CA LEU A 34 -14.68 -18.28 -1.85
C LEU A 34 -14.06 -19.20 -0.77
N GLY A 35 -12.81 -18.92 -0.38
CA GLY A 35 -12.06 -19.64 0.65
C GLY A 35 -11.14 -18.71 1.43
N TYR A 36 -10.24 -19.28 2.25
CA TYR A 36 -9.30 -18.51 3.08
C TYR A 36 -9.99 -17.50 4.01
N LYS A 37 -11.13 -17.92 4.61
CA LYS A 37 -12.01 -17.06 5.42
C LYS A 37 -11.42 -16.65 6.79
N GLY A 38 -10.32 -17.25 7.23
CA GLY A 38 -9.66 -16.88 8.49
C GLY A 38 -8.83 -15.58 8.42
N VAL A 39 -8.63 -15.02 7.22
CA VAL A 39 -7.95 -13.74 7.04
C VAL A 39 -8.92 -12.76 6.40
N GLU A 40 -9.22 -11.69 7.12
CA GLU A 40 -10.14 -10.68 6.60
C GLU A 40 -9.55 -9.92 5.42
N THR A 41 -10.45 -9.51 4.53
CA THR A 41 -10.09 -8.73 3.36
C THR A 41 -11.15 -7.67 3.27
N CYS A 42 -10.78 -6.42 3.46
CA CYS A 42 -11.71 -5.31 3.52
C CYS A 42 -11.31 -4.24 2.49
N GLU A 43 -12.27 -3.39 2.15
CA GLU A 43 -12.00 -2.21 1.35
C GLU A 43 -11.52 -1.07 2.25
N LEU A 44 -10.45 -0.38 1.83
CA LEU A 44 -9.90 0.79 2.50
C LEU A 44 -10.08 2.02 1.60
N ALA A 45 -10.80 3.02 2.10
CA ALA A 45 -10.98 4.29 1.42
C ALA A 45 -10.18 5.38 2.14
N PHE A 46 -9.39 6.14 1.37
CA PHE A 46 -8.65 7.29 1.84
C PHE A 46 -9.27 8.55 1.23
N ASP A 47 -10.02 9.31 2.02
CA ASP A 47 -10.62 10.58 1.62
C ASP A 47 -10.20 11.69 2.58
N GLY A 48 -9.51 12.71 2.07
CA GLY A 48 -8.99 13.79 2.90
C GLY A 48 -7.92 13.37 3.93
N TYR A 49 -7.44 12.11 3.94
CA TYR A 49 -6.38 11.67 4.86
C TYR A 49 -5.13 12.56 4.72
N ARG A 50 -4.55 12.94 5.86
CA ARG A 50 -3.33 13.75 5.93
C ARG A 50 -2.31 13.04 6.80
N THR A 51 -1.06 13.08 6.36
CA THR A 51 0.08 12.56 7.10
C THR A 51 1.33 13.37 6.77
N PRO A 52 2.28 13.54 7.70
CA PRO A 52 3.53 14.23 7.42
C PRO A 52 4.33 13.57 6.29
N ALA A 53 5.08 14.37 5.52
CA ALA A 53 5.99 13.85 4.49
C ALA A 53 7.07 12.90 5.07
N THR A 54 7.37 13.01 6.36
CA THR A 54 8.29 12.10 7.08
C THR A 54 7.77 10.66 7.15
N GLN A 55 6.49 10.41 6.85
CA GLN A 55 5.93 9.06 6.76
C GLN A 55 6.18 8.39 5.39
N VAL A 56 6.90 9.03 4.47
CA VAL A 56 7.40 8.36 3.27
C VAL A 56 8.47 7.34 3.68
N LEU A 57 8.29 6.09 3.26
CA LEU A 57 9.22 5.01 3.60
C LEU A 57 10.63 5.31 3.06
N GLY A 58 11.60 5.45 3.97
CA GLY A 58 12.97 5.80 3.63
C GLY A 58 13.20 7.29 3.35
N GLY A 59 12.20 8.15 3.58
CA GLY A 59 12.32 9.61 3.48
C GLY A 59 12.38 10.20 2.07
N GLU A 60 12.57 9.36 1.04
CA GLU A 60 12.69 9.80 -0.36
C GLU A 60 11.48 9.33 -1.20
N PRO A 61 10.67 10.26 -1.76
CA PRO A 61 9.60 9.91 -2.68
C PRO A 61 10.10 9.23 -3.98
N GLY A 62 9.22 8.47 -4.64
CA GLY A 62 9.49 7.84 -5.93
C GLY A 62 10.26 6.51 -5.88
N ARG A 63 10.63 6.06 -4.67
CA ARG A 63 11.30 4.79 -4.42
C ARG A 63 10.33 3.62 -4.14
N GLY A 64 9.03 3.90 -4.08
CA GLY A 64 8.00 2.99 -3.57
C GLY A 64 7.80 1.73 -4.41
N PHE A 65 7.92 1.81 -5.73
CA PHE A 65 7.73 0.64 -6.59
C PHE A 65 8.80 -0.44 -6.32
N ALA A 66 10.08 -0.06 -6.31
CA ALA A 66 11.18 -0.98 -6.03
C ALA A 66 11.10 -1.56 -4.62
N GLN A 67 10.71 -0.74 -3.63
CA GLN A 67 10.47 -1.19 -2.25
C GLN A 67 9.34 -2.25 -2.18
N MET A 68 8.22 -2.01 -2.87
CA MET A 68 7.09 -2.95 -2.93
C MET A 68 7.48 -4.28 -3.58
N MET A 69 8.24 -4.23 -4.69
CA MET A 69 8.66 -5.43 -5.40
C MET A 69 9.51 -6.37 -4.55
N LYS A 70 10.37 -5.82 -3.68
CA LYS A 70 11.13 -6.63 -2.70
C LYS A 70 10.20 -7.39 -1.75
N GLY A 71 9.16 -6.72 -1.23
CA GLY A 71 8.18 -7.36 -0.36
C GLY A 71 7.35 -8.44 -1.08
N LEU A 72 6.96 -8.18 -2.33
CA LEU A 72 6.22 -9.15 -3.15
C LEU A 72 7.04 -10.40 -3.47
N GLU A 73 8.35 -10.28 -3.67
CA GLU A 73 9.23 -11.43 -3.89
C GLU A 73 9.20 -12.41 -2.71
N THR A 74 9.31 -11.89 -1.48
CA THR A 74 9.14 -12.71 -0.26
C THR A 74 7.72 -13.26 -0.14
N GLY A 75 6.70 -12.45 -0.43
CA GLY A 75 5.30 -12.86 -0.37
C GLY A 75 4.95 -14.02 -1.30
N ARG A 76 5.58 -14.10 -2.49
CA ARG A 76 5.37 -15.19 -3.44
C ARG A 76 5.80 -16.55 -2.88
N ILE A 77 6.94 -16.58 -2.17
CA ILE A 77 7.43 -17.80 -1.53
C ILE A 77 6.46 -18.25 -0.43
N GLN A 78 5.95 -17.30 0.37
CA GLN A 78 4.95 -17.59 1.41
C GLN A 78 3.66 -18.18 0.84
N VAL A 79 3.18 -17.67 -0.31
CA VAL A 79 1.99 -18.21 -0.96
C VAL A 79 2.24 -19.60 -1.55
N ALA A 80 3.45 -19.88 -2.05
CA ALA A 80 3.79 -21.19 -2.59
C ALA A 80 4.03 -22.26 -1.51
N GLY A 81 4.46 -21.86 -0.31
CA GLY A 81 4.76 -22.76 0.80
C GLY A 81 3.56 -23.18 1.65
N ARG A 82 2.36 -22.65 1.37
CA ARG A 82 1.10 -22.95 2.09
C ARG A 82 0.13 -23.70 1.17
#